data_AF-A0AAV6X0S7-F1
#
_entry.id   AF-A0AAV6X0S7-F1
#
_cell.length_a   1.000
_cell.length_b   1.000
_cell.length_c   1.000
_cell.angle_alpha   90.00
_cell.angle_beta   90.00
_cell.angle_gamma   90.00
#
_symmetry.space_group_name_H-M   'P 1'
#
loop_
_entity.id
_entity.type
_entity.pdbx_description
1 polymer ?
#
loop_
_entity_poly.entity_id
_entity_poly.type
_entity_poly.pdbx_seq_one_letter_code
_entity_poly.pdbx_strand_id
1 'polypeptide(L)'
;MDMASASEDKTDNEKNMAMMFDILRRTREVKLENLILNRNCFAQTVENLLTLSYLIKDGRAEIKVDEDGCHLVFPRNAPNGDAILSGEVSYSHFIFKFDFSDWKLMLKSVRVGEELMPHRNEVDEASDAQSDFEHDKHEGG
;
A
#
# COMPACT_ATOMS: atom_id res chain seq x y z
N MET A 1 2.24 -18.36 -34.23
CA MET A 1 1.51 -17.09 -33.98
C MET A 1 1.50 -16.95 -32.48
N ASP A 2 2.62 -16.48 -31.95
CA ASP A 2 2.87 -16.37 -30.53
C ASP A 2 2.43 -14.98 -30.09
N MET A 3 1.28 -14.93 -29.43
CA MET A 3 0.78 -13.74 -28.79
C MET A 3 1.65 -13.52 -27.55
N ALA A 4 2.63 -12.64 -27.68
CA ALA A 4 3.44 -12.16 -26.57
C ALA A 4 2.51 -11.73 -25.43
N SER A 5 2.74 -12.27 -24.23
CA SER A 5 2.03 -11.89 -23.01
C SER A 5 2.21 -10.40 -22.80
N ALA A 6 1.14 -9.64 -22.99
CA ALA A 6 1.08 -8.25 -22.57
C ALA A 6 1.50 -8.19 -21.10
N SER A 7 2.52 -7.39 -20.80
CA SER A 7 2.85 -7.00 -19.44
C SER A 7 1.62 -6.29 -18.87
N GLU A 8 0.87 -6.98 -18.01
CA GLU A 8 -0.22 -6.36 -17.27
C GLU A 8 0.38 -5.25 -16.40
N ASP A 9 0.12 -4.00 -16.78
CA ASP A 9 0.41 -2.85 -15.93
C ASP A 9 -0.38 -3.03 -14.63
N LYS A 10 0.34 -3.34 -13.56
CA LYS A 10 -0.25 -3.48 -12.23
C LYS A 10 -0.95 -2.19 -11.86
N THR A 11 -2.17 -2.30 -11.34
CA THR A 11 -2.88 -1.13 -10.81
C THR A 11 -2.09 -0.50 -9.66
N ASP A 12 -2.27 0.80 -9.40
CA ASP A 12 -1.55 1.46 -8.32
C ASP A 12 -1.85 0.85 -6.94
N ASN A 13 -3.04 0.28 -6.77
CA ASN A 13 -3.39 -0.49 -5.58
C ASN A 13 -2.53 -1.76 -5.44
N GLU A 14 -2.27 -2.48 -6.53
CA GLU A 14 -1.39 -3.65 -6.52
C GLU A 14 0.06 -3.27 -6.25
N LYS A 15 0.53 -2.15 -6.81
CA LYS A 15 1.87 -1.60 -6.51
C LYS A 15 1.99 -1.26 -5.02
N ASN A 16 1.00 -0.58 -4.44
CA ASN A 16 0.96 -0.22 -3.02
C ASN A 16 0.94 -1.45 -2.11
N MET A 17 0.13 -2.46 -2.43
CA MET A 17 0.09 -3.72 -1.68
C MET A 17 1.41 -4.48 -1.73
N ALA A 18 2.02 -4.59 -2.93
CA ALA A 18 3.31 -5.24 -3.09
C ALA A 18 4.40 -4.53 -2.28
N MET A 19 4.43 -3.20 -2.35
CA MET A 19 5.38 -2.37 -1.62
C MET A 19 5.21 -2.49 -0.09
N MET A 20 3.99 -2.34 0.41
CA MET A 20 3.70 -2.46 1.84
C MET A 20 4.06 -3.85 2.37
N PHE A 21 3.74 -4.91 1.62
CA PHE A 21 4.11 -6.26 2.00
C PHE A 21 5.64 -6.46 2.04
N ASP A 22 6.36 -5.89 1.07
CA ASP A 22 7.82 -5.98 1.04
C ASP A 22 8.48 -5.24 2.21
N ILE A 23 7.92 -4.09 2.61
CA ILE A 23 8.31 -3.37 3.83
C ILE A 23 8.13 -4.29 5.04
N LEU A 24 6.91 -4.82 5.25
CA LEU A 24 6.60 -5.70 6.39
C LEU A 24 7.49 -6.94 6.43
N ARG A 25 7.79 -7.53 5.27
CA ARG A 25 8.67 -8.71 5.16
C ARG A 25 10.10 -8.40 5.63
N ARG A 26 10.61 -7.19 5.34
CA ARG A 26 11.97 -6.76 5.72
C ARG A 26 12.06 -6.35 7.18
N THR A 27 11.07 -5.61 7.69
CA THR A 27 11.07 -5.06 9.05
C THR A 27 10.60 -6.04 10.11
N ARG A 28 9.79 -7.04 9.75
CA ARG A 28 9.19 -8.08 10.63
C ARG A 28 8.14 -7.57 11.61
N GLU A 29 8.29 -6.36 12.12
CA GLU A 29 7.37 -5.73 13.06
C GLU A 29 7.49 -4.22 12.92
N VAL A 30 6.37 -3.51 12.85
CA VAL A 30 6.35 -2.05 12.73
C VAL A 30 5.16 -1.46 13.50
N LYS A 31 5.30 -0.23 13.99
CA LYS A 31 4.16 0.52 14.50
C LYS A 31 3.21 0.89 13.36
N LEU A 32 1.91 0.84 13.63
CA LEU A 32 0.87 1.15 12.65
C LEU A 32 1.05 2.55 12.07
N GLU A 33 1.26 3.55 12.92
CA GLU A 33 1.44 4.94 12.52
C GLU A 33 2.67 5.14 11.62
N ASN A 34 3.78 4.47 11.89
CA ASN A 34 4.98 4.52 11.05
C ASN A 34 4.74 3.87 9.68
N LEU A 35 3.90 2.83 9.62
CA LEU A 35 3.59 2.16 8.37
C LEU A 35 2.68 2.99 7.47
N ILE A 36 1.61 3.55 8.04
CA ILE A 36 0.54 4.18 7.23
C ILE A 36 0.76 5.67 6.99
N LEU A 37 1.46 6.37 7.89
CA LEU A 37 1.60 7.82 7.79
C LEU A 37 2.29 8.22 6.50
N ASN A 38 1.69 9.17 5.79
CA ASN A 38 2.36 9.99 4.80
C ASN A 38 2.29 11.43 5.28
N ARG A 39 3.45 12.01 5.62
CA ARG A 39 3.52 13.37 6.18
C ARG A 39 3.05 14.47 5.24
N ASN A 40 3.16 14.21 3.94
CA ASN A 40 2.96 15.21 2.90
C ASN A 40 1.54 15.13 2.31
N CYS A 41 0.83 14.02 2.52
CA CYS A 41 -0.49 13.82 1.95
C CYS A 41 -1.41 12.98 2.85
N PHE A 42 -2.50 13.60 3.28
CA PHE A 42 -3.58 12.93 4.03
C PHE A 42 -4.21 11.79 3.21
N ALA A 43 -4.51 12.03 1.93
CA ALA A 43 -5.13 11.01 1.07
C ALA A 43 -4.25 9.76 0.94
N GLN A 44 -2.93 9.92 0.75
CA GLN A 44 -2.01 8.78 0.72
C GLN A 44 -1.91 8.05 2.07
N THR A 45 -2.14 8.72 3.20
CA THR A 45 -2.26 8.04 4.50
C THR A 45 -3.51 7.15 4.55
N VAL A 46 -4.65 7.65 4.03
CA VAL A 46 -5.89 6.87 3.91
C VAL A 46 -5.71 5.68 2.96
N GLU A 47 -5.04 5.89 1.82
CA GLU A 47 -4.72 4.81 0.87
C GLU A 47 -3.80 3.74 1.49
N ASN A 48 -2.81 4.16 2.28
CA ASN A 48 -1.94 3.22 2.98
C ASN A 48 -2.74 2.39 4.01
N LEU A 49 -3.68 3.01 4.73
CA LEU A 49 -4.57 2.27 5.64
C LEU A 49 -5.47 1.29 4.86
N LEU A 50 -6.02 1.70 3.72
CA LEU A 50 -6.82 0.83 2.85
C LEU A 50 -5.98 -0.34 2.32
N THR A 51 -4.74 -0.08 1.90
CA THR A 51 -3.76 -1.09 1.47
C THR A 51 -3.51 -2.11 2.56
N LEU A 52 -3.29 -1.66 3.79
CA LEU A 52 -3.11 -2.55 4.94
C LEU A 52 -4.35 -3.43 5.17
N SER A 53 -5.55 -2.87 5.02
CA SER A 53 -6.79 -3.62 5.17
C SER A 53 -6.90 -4.79 4.17
N TYR A 54 -6.44 -4.60 2.93
CA TYR A 54 -6.39 -5.69 1.94
C TYR A 54 -5.36 -6.76 2.33
N LEU A 55 -4.18 -6.38 2.81
CA LEU A 55 -3.20 -7.35 3.29
C LEU A 55 -3.73 -8.17 4.49
N ILE A 56 -4.47 -7.55 5.40
CA ILE A 56 -5.10 -8.26 6.52
C ILE A 56 -6.20 -9.19 6.03
N LYS A 57 -7.07 -8.71 5.12
CA LYS A 57 -8.12 -9.51 4.49
C LYS A 57 -7.54 -10.76 3.81
N ASP A 58 -6.40 -10.62 3.15
CA ASP A 58 -5.72 -11.71 2.44
C ASP A 58 -4.90 -12.62 3.39
N GLY A 59 -4.93 -12.36 4.70
CA GLY A 59 -4.16 -13.11 5.70
C GLY A 59 -2.65 -12.91 5.58
N ARG A 60 -2.21 -11.83 4.94
CA ARG A 60 -0.80 -11.49 4.68
C ARG A 60 -0.21 -10.50 5.68
N ALA A 61 -1.05 -9.92 6.54
CA ALA A 61 -0.65 -9.10 7.66
C ALA A 61 -1.57 -9.34 8.86
N GLU A 62 -1.08 -9.06 10.07
CA GLU A 62 -1.89 -9.01 11.29
C GLU A 62 -1.56 -7.76 12.11
N ILE A 63 -2.54 -7.27 12.87
CA ILE A 63 -2.33 -6.20 13.87
C ILE A 63 -2.49 -6.82 15.26
N LYS A 64 -1.54 -6.52 16.15
CA LYS A 64 -1.64 -6.83 17.58
C LYS A 64 -1.49 -5.54 18.38
N VAL A 65 -2.10 -5.52 19.55
CA VAL A 65 -1.94 -4.43 20.52
C VAL A 65 -1.04 -4.95 21.63
N ASP A 66 0.04 -4.23 21.92
CA ASP A 66 0.94 -4.57 23.03
C ASP A 66 0.40 -4.08 24.39
N GLU A 67 1.16 -4.33 25.46
CA GLU A 67 0.79 -3.95 26.82
C GLU A 67 0.67 -2.42 27.01
N ASP A 68 1.37 -1.64 26.18
CA ASP A 68 1.36 -0.18 26.19
C ASP A 68 0.23 0.41 25.31
N GLY A 69 -0.55 -0.44 24.64
CA GLY A 69 -1.61 -0.03 23.73
C GLY A 69 -1.12 0.36 22.33
N CYS A 70 0.14 0.09 21.99
CA CYS A 70 0.67 0.36 20.67
C CYS A 70 0.16 -0.69 19.68
N HIS A 71 -0.26 -0.23 18.50
CA HIS A 71 -0.69 -1.12 17.43
C HIS A 71 0.53 -1.51 16.61
N LEU A 72 0.87 -2.80 16.64
CA LEU A 72 2.00 -3.39 15.94
C LEU A 72 1.51 -4.23 14.77
N VAL A 73 2.11 -4.03 13.60
CA VAL A 73 1.79 -4.72 12.36
C VAL A 73 2.87 -5.74 12.04
N PHE A 74 2.46 -6.97 11.77
CA PHE A 74 3.34 -8.10 11.47
C PHE A 74 3.01 -8.69 10.08
N PRO A 75 4.00 -9.16 9.31
CA PRO A 75 3.74 -9.97 8.13
C PRO A 75 3.20 -11.34 8.54
N ARG A 76 2.26 -11.86 7.75
CA ARG A 76 1.76 -13.23 7.87
C ARG A 76 1.97 -14.00 6.57
N ASN A 77 2.20 -15.30 6.71
CA ASN A 77 2.02 -16.21 5.59
C ASN A 77 0.51 -16.41 5.43
N ALA A 78 0.01 -16.21 4.21
CA ALA A 78 -1.38 -16.47 3.91
C ALA A 78 -1.75 -17.89 4.36
N PRO A 79 -2.91 -18.09 5.02
CA PRO A 79 -3.32 -19.40 5.47
C PRO A 79 -3.41 -20.37 4.29
N ASN A 80 -2.96 -21.62 4.48
CA ASN A 80 -3.11 -22.65 3.46
C ASN A 80 -4.61 -22.91 3.19
N GLY A 81 -4.97 -23.37 1.99
CA GLY A 81 -6.36 -23.60 1.59
C GLY A 81 -7.14 -24.46 2.61
N ASP A 82 -6.47 -25.44 3.22
CA ASP A 82 -7.05 -26.31 4.25
C ASP A 82 -7.39 -25.57 5.56
N ALA A 83 -6.61 -24.55 5.95
CA ALA A 83 -6.87 -23.73 7.13
C ALA A 83 -8.08 -22.79 6.92
N ILE A 84 -8.29 -22.36 5.67
CA ILE A 84 -9.47 -21.56 5.28
C ILE A 84 -10.73 -22.43 5.31
N LEU A 85 -10.66 -23.64 4.72
CA LEU A 85 -11.79 -24.57 4.64
C LEU A 85 -12.20 -25.14 6.00
N SER A 86 -11.26 -25.28 6.94
CA SER A 86 -11.51 -25.76 8.30
C SER A 86 -12.07 -24.69 9.25
N GLY A 87 -12.13 -23.41 8.83
CA GLY A 87 -12.62 -22.32 9.67
C GLY A 87 -11.67 -21.91 10.79
N GLU A 88 -10.40 -22.36 10.74
CA GLU A 88 -9.38 -22.06 11.74
C GLU A 88 -8.83 -20.62 11.62
N VAL A 89 -9.22 -19.91 10.55
CA VAL A 89 -8.89 -18.50 10.31
C VAL A 89 -9.87 -17.60 11.08
N SER A 90 -9.39 -17.01 12.18
CA SER A 90 -10.12 -15.97 12.91
C SER A 90 -9.98 -14.62 12.20
N TYR A 91 -11.08 -14.10 11.67
CA TYR A 91 -11.14 -12.74 11.13
C TYR A 91 -11.44 -11.75 12.27
N SER A 92 -10.42 -11.02 12.71
CA SER A 92 -10.60 -9.93 13.68
C SER A 92 -10.92 -8.64 12.94
N HIS A 93 -12.14 -8.12 13.12
CA HIS A 93 -12.57 -6.86 12.55
C HIS A 93 -12.35 -5.72 13.54
N PHE A 94 -11.65 -4.67 13.12
CA PHE A 94 -11.50 -3.44 13.90
C PHE A 94 -12.09 -2.25 13.15
N ILE A 95 -12.64 -1.28 13.89
CA ILE A 95 -13.12 -0.02 13.33
C ILE A 95 -12.04 1.02 13.59
N PHE A 96 -11.48 1.58 12.52
CA PHE A 96 -10.50 2.65 12.60
C PHE A 96 -11.14 3.96 12.15
N LYS A 97 -11.46 4.83 13.11
CA LYS A 97 -11.90 6.20 12.81
C LYS A 97 -10.64 7.04 12.56
N PHE A 98 -10.60 7.71 11.42
CA PHE A 98 -9.47 8.55 11.05
C PHE A 98 -9.94 9.78 10.28
N ASP A 99 -9.68 10.96 10.82
CA ASP A 99 -9.91 12.23 10.17
C ASP A 99 -8.64 13.09 10.11
N PHE A 100 -8.77 14.31 9.58
CA PHE A 100 -7.64 15.22 9.40
C PHE A 100 -7.00 15.66 10.74
N SER A 101 -7.77 15.70 11.83
CA SER A 101 -7.25 16.01 13.16
C SER A 101 -6.41 14.86 13.69
N ASP A 102 -6.88 13.62 13.47
CA ASP A 102 -6.12 12.41 13.81
C ASP A 102 -4.80 12.35 13.03
N TRP A 103 -4.82 12.68 11.73
CA TRP A 103 -3.62 12.79 10.92
C TRP A 103 -2.63 13.81 11.49
N LYS A 104 -3.10 15.01 11.86
CA LYS A 104 -2.25 16.03 12.51
C LYS A 104 -1.68 15.59 13.84
N LEU A 105 -2.38 14.75 14.59
CA LEU A 105 -1.85 14.17 15.83
C LEU A 105 -0.77 13.14 15.50
N MET A 106 -1.02 12.26 14.53
CA MET A 106 -0.07 11.26 14.06
C MET A 106 1.24 11.89 13.55
N LEU A 107 1.16 13.05 12.86
CA LEU A 107 2.32 13.85 12.46
C LEU A 107 3.25 14.22 13.61
N LYS A 108 2.72 14.41 14.82
CA LYS A 108 3.49 14.78 16.01
C LYS A 108 4.07 13.57 16.74
N SER A 109 3.43 12.41 16.59
CA SER A 109 3.82 11.16 17.25
C SER A 109 4.94 10.42 16.51
N VAL A 110 4.93 10.47 15.17
CA VAL A 110 5.94 9.82 14.33
C VAL A 110 7.12 10.77 14.08
N ARG A 111 8.34 10.34 14.36
CA ARG A 111 9.52 11.19 14.10
C ARG A 111 9.74 11.38 12.61
N VAL A 112 10.37 12.50 12.27
CA VAL A 112 10.65 12.80 10.86
C VAL A 112 11.61 11.76 10.28
N GLY A 113 11.18 11.11 9.19
CA GLY A 113 11.95 10.08 8.49
C GLY A 113 11.72 8.65 8.99
N GLU A 114 10.83 8.44 9.95
CA GLU A 114 10.48 7.08 10.43
C GLU A 114 9.26 6.47 9.71
N GLU A 115 8.68 7.14 8.72
CA GLU A 115 7.63 6.55 7.87
C GLU A 115 8.19 5.58 6.86
N LEU A 116 7.42 4.52 6.63
CA LEU A 116 7.86 3.40 5.83
C LEU A 116 7.28 3.41 4.42
N MET A 117 6.00 3.76 4.28
CA MET A 117 5.39 3.92 2.96
C MET A 117 5.88 5.23 2.32
N PRO A 118 6.46 5.18 1.11
CA PRO A 118 7.00 6.37 0.46
C PRO A 118 5.88 7.29 -0.03
N HIS A 119 6.24 8.57 -0.18
CA HIS A 119 5.40 9.52 -0.89
C HIS A 119 5.38 9.21 -2.39
N ARG A 120 4.18 9.16 -2.97
CA ARG A 120 3.96 8.93 -4.40
C ARG A 120 3.67 10.27 -5.08
N ASN A 121 4.40 10.62 -6.14
CA ASN A 121 4.12 11.83 -6.91
C ASN A 121 3.04 11.50 -7.95
N GLU A 122 2.09 12.41 -8.18
CA GLU A 122 0.99 12.24 -9.16
C GLU A 122 1.49 12.26 -10.64
N VAL A 123 2.79 12.38 -10.87
CA VAL A 123 3.38 12.70 -12.19
C VAL A 123 3.61 11.47 -13.09
N ASP A 124 3.35 10.25 -12.61
CA ASP A 124 3.47 9.05 -13.44
C ASP A 124 2.33 8.89 -14.48
N GLU A 125 1.33 9.79 -14.50
CA GLU A 125 0.23 9.75 -15.48
C GLU A 125 0.47 10.57 -16.76
N ALA A 126 1.51 11.43 -16.81
CA ALA A 126 1.67 12.39 -17.90
C ALA A 126 2.73 12.02 -18.97
N SER A 127 3.56 10.99 -18.75
CA SER A 127 4.67 10.67 -19.67
C SER A 127 4.30 9.73 -20.82
N ASP A 128 3.15 9.06 -20.78
CA ASP A 128 2.76 8.06 -21.80
C ASP A 128 1.84 8.61 -22.92
N ALA A 129 1.52 9.90 -22.91
CA ALA A 129 0.62 10.52 -23.89
C ALA A 129 1.29 11.39 -24.96
N GLN A 130 2.63 11.42 -25.07
CA GLN A 130 3.33 12.25 -26.07
C GLN A 130 4.45 11.50 -26.78
N SER A 131 4.08 10.52 -27.61
CA SER A 131 4.91 10.11 -28.75
C SER A 131 4.06 9.60 -29.91
N ASP A 132 3.17 10.44 -30.46
CA ASP A 132 2.44 10.07 -31.69
C ASP A 132 2.07 11.27 -32.58
N PHE A 133 2.90 12.31 -32.59
CA PHE A 133 2.80 13.37 -33.61
C PHE A 133 4.19 13.78 -34.10
N GLU A 134 4.84 12.93 -34.89
CA GLU A 134 5.93 13.37 -35.79
C GLU A 134 6.13 12.43 -37.00
N HIS A 135 5.15 12.44 -37.91
CA HIS A 135 5.29 12.17 -39.35
C HIS A 135 3.97 12.68 -39.96
N ASP A 136 3.90 13.76 -40.73
CA ASP A 136 4.50 13.89 -42.05
C ASP A 136 4.32 15.36 -42.51
N LYS A 137 5.44 16.03 -42.76
CA LYS A 137 5.50 17.26 -43.57
C LYS A 137 6.82 17.23 -44.33
N HIS A 138 6.79 16.75 -45.56
CA HIS A 138 7.48 17.25 -46.77
C HIS A 138 7.09 16.24 -47.87
N GLU A 139 6.55 16.62 -49.03
CA GLU A 139 7.22 17.45 -50.03
C GLU A 139 6.18 18.15 -50.93
N GLY A 140 6.49 19.41 -51.26
CA GLY A 140 6.04 20.02 -52.50
C GLY A 140 7.12 19.84 -53.55
N GLY A 141 6.70 19.49 -54.77
CA GLY A 141 7.48 19.43 -55.99
C GLY A 141 6.56 19.23 -57.18
#